data_AF-A0A530M145-F1
#
_entry.id   AF-A0A530M145-F1
#
_cell.length_a   1.000
_cell.length_b   1.000
_cell.length_c   1.000
_cell.angle_alpha   90.00
_cell.angle_beta   90.00
_cell.angle_gamma   90.00
#
_symmetry.space_group_name_H-M   'P 1'
#
loop_
_entity.id
_entity.type
_entity.pdbx_description
1 polymer ?
#
loop_
_entity_poly.entity_id
_entity_poly.type
_entity_poly.pdbx_seq_one_letter_code
_entity_poly.pdbx_strand_id
1 'polypeptide(L)'
;PQYGFLVTHNESISIADFFTLRGRKGKVQYRPTCHYAYHPCNDAVLSLHEMFGAAGKAQSVHHVLDENELVDGVDELGVLLYGH
;
A
#
# COMPACT_ATOMS: atom_id res chain seq x y z
N PRO A 1 16.52 2.45 -4.91
CA PRO A 1 15.34 3.26 -4.55
C PRO A 1 14.11 2.68 -5.24
N GLN A 2 12.92 2.71 -4.62
CA GLN A 2 11.70 2.12 -5.18
C GLN A 2 10.53 3.12 -5.12
N TYR A 3 9.55 2.95 -6.01
CA TYR A 3 8.25 3.61 -5.90
C TYR A 3 7.22 2.65 -5.32
N GLY A 4 6.37 3.14 -4.43
CA GLY A 4 5.21 2.41 -3.93
C GLY A 4 3.93 3.15 -4.27
N PHE A 5 2.89 2.43 -4.66
CA PHE A 5 1.56 2.97 -4.84
C PHE A 5 0.95 3.30 -3.48
N LEU A 6 0.35 4.50 -3.36
CA LEU A 6 -0.35 4.96 -2.16
C LEU A 6 -1.78 4.42 -2.16
N VAL A 7 -1.91 3.10 -2.07
CA VAL A 7 -3.21 2.41 -2.04
C VAL A 7 -3.84 2.61 -0.66
N THR A 8 -5.12 2.96 -0.64
CA THR A 8 -5.86 3.13 0.62
C THR A 8 -5.96 1.80 1.35
N HIS A 9 -5.70 1.79 2.65
CA HIS A 9 -5.84 0.58 3.47
C HIS A 9 -6.30 0.93 4.89
N ASN A 10 -6.94 -0.02 5.59
CA ASN A 10 -7.55 0.25 6.90
C ASN A 10 -6.53 0.75 7.93
N GLU A 11 -5.35 0.14 8.01
CA GLU A 11 -4.31 0.48 8.97
C GLU A 11 -3.67 1.84 8.72
N SER A 12 -3.78 2.40 7.51
CA SER A 12 -3.40 3.79 7.27
C SER A 12 -4.17 4.76 8.18
N ILE A 13 -5.42 4.41 8.55
CA ILE A 13 -6.25 5.18 9.47
C ILE A 13 -6.17 4.62 10.89
N SER A 14 -6.31 3.30 11.07
CA SER A 14 -6.41 2.73 12.42
C SER A 14 -5.10 2.82 13.20
N ILE A 15 -3.92 2.69 12.56
CA ILE A 15 -2.62 2.92 13.24
C ILE A 15 -2.45 4.40 13.59
N ALA A 16 -2.79 5.31 12.66
CA ALA A 16 -2.70 6.74 12.91
C ALA A 16 -3.60 7.17 14.08
N ASP A 17 -4.83 6.66 14.16
CA ASP A 17 -5.72 6.94 15.28
C ASP A 17 -5.25 6.30 16.58
N PHE A 18 -4.80 5.04 16.54
CA PHE A 18 -4.27 4.33 17.71
C PHE A 18 -3.09 5.08 18.36
N PHE A 19 -2.15 5.60 17.56
CA PHE A 19 -1.01 6.38 18.05
C PHE A 19 -1.28 7.89 18.16
N THR A 20 -2.54 8.32 18.15
CA THR A 20 -2.89 9.73 18.35
C THR A 20 -2.79 10.12 19.83
N LEU A 21 -1.92 11.08 20.16
CA LEU A 21 -1.91 11.74 21.47
C LEU A 21 -2.95 12.86 21.50
N ARG A 22 -3.86 12.82 22.48
CA ARG A 22 -4.91 13.84 22.69
C ARG A 22 -4.72 14.55 24.03
N GLY A 23 -4.86 15.87 24.02
CA GLY A 23 -4.81 16.70 25.23
C GLY A 23 -6.14 16.75 26.00
N ARG A 24 -6.19 17.53 27.09
CA ARG A 24 -7.33 17.62 28.05
C ARG A 24 -8.71 17.91 27.46
N LYS A 25 -8.80 18.50 26.26
CA LYS A 25 -10.06 18.81 25.56
C LYS A 25 -10.28 17.96 24.30
N GLY A 26 -9.61 16.82 24.19
CA GLY A 26 -9.67 15.94 23.00
C GLY A 26 -8.91 16.46 21.77
N LYS A 27 -8.28 17.65 21.86
CA LYS A 27 -7.44 18.22 20.79
C LYS A 27 -6.25 17.31 20.52
N VAL A 28 -6.06 16.94 19.26
CA VAL A 28 -4.88 16.19 18.79
C VAL A 28 -3.62 17.01 19.03
N GLN A 29 -2.65 16.45 19.76
CA GLN A 29 -1.34 17.04 20.02
C GLN A 29 -0.25 16.40 19.17
N TYR A 30 -0.38 15.10 18.89
CA TYR A 30 0.50 14.35 18.00
C TYR A 30 -0.29 13.24 17.30
N ARG A 31 0.08 12.94 16.06
CA ARG A 31 -0.43 11.82 15.26
C ARG A 31 0.61 11.52 14.19
N PRO A 32 1.03 10.25 14.02
CA PRO A 32 1.94 9.90 12.93
C PRO A 32 1.21 10.00 11.58
N THR A 33 1.94 10.39 10.54
CA THR A 33 1.51 10.07 9.17
C THR A 33 1.65 8.56 8.98
N CYS A 34 0.58 7.91 8.53
CA CYS A 34 0.58 6.48 8.22
C CYS A 34 -0.13 6.27 6.88
N HIS A 35 0.51 5.55 5.97
CA HIS A 35 -0.08 5.17 4.68
C HIS A 35 0.65 3.95 4.15
N TYR A 36 0.02 3.24 3.20
CA TYR A 36 0.68 2.16 2.49
C TYR A 36 1.63 2.72 1.41
N ALA A 37 2.70 1.98 1.14
CA ALA A 37 3.63 2.25 0.04
C ALA A 37 3.90 0.91 -0.67
N TYR A 38 2.98 0.52 -1.53
CA TYR A 38 2.90 -0.84 -2.07
C TYR A 38 3.62 -0.97 -3.40
N HIS A 39 4.68 -1.77 -3.47
CA HIS A 39 5.25 -2.22 -4.73
C HIS A 39 4.80 -3.67 -4.99
N PRO A 40 3.75 -3.90 -5.82
CA PRO A 40 3.31 -5.26 -6.11
C PRO A 40 4.32 -6.01 -6.98
N CYS A 41 4.05 -7.27 -7.31
CA CYS A 41 4.85 -8.01 -8.29
C CYS A 41 4.92 -7.28 -9.66
N ASN A 42 5.96 -7.55 -10.44
CA ASN A 42 6.20 -6.84 -11.70
C ASN A 42 5.02 -6.93 -12.68
N ASP A 43 4.34 -8.07 -12.76
CA ASP A 43 3.17 -8.26 -13.63
C ASP A 43 1.99 -7.39 -13.19
N ALA A 44 1.78 -7.21 -11.90
CA ALA A 44 0.77 -6.29 -11.38
C ALA A 44 1.16 -4.82 -11.61
N VAL A 45 2.46 -4.47 -11.57
CA VAL A 45 2.93 -3.12 -11.98
C VAL A 45 2.58 -2.86 -13.44
N LEU A 46 2.85 -3.81 -14.34
CA LEU A 46 2.48 -3.71 -15.76
C LEU A 46 0.95 -3.66 -15.94
N SER A 47 0.20 -4.46 -15.19
CA SER A 47 -1.26 -4.48 -15.24
C SER A 47 -1.86 -3.13 -14.81
N LEU A 48 -1.30 -2.48 -13.79
CA LEU A 48 -1.72 -1.14 -13.37
C LEU A 48 -1.36 -0.09 -14.44
N HIS A 49 -0.18 -0.19 -15.04
CA HIS A 49 0.22 0.71 -16.13
C HIS A 49 -0.72 0.58 -17.34
N GLU A 50 -1.07 -0.64 -17.73
CA GLU A 50 -2.04 -0.90 -18.80
C GLU A 50 -3.42 -0.33 -18.47
N MET A 51 -3.97 -0.63 -17.28
CA MET A 51 -5.29 -0.16 -16.86
C MET A 51 -5.38 1.36 -16.86
N PHE A 52 -4.42 2.05 -16.25
CA PHE A 52 -4.43 3.52 -16.21
C PHE A 52 -4.09 4.14 -17.57
N GLY A 53 -3.24 3.50 -18.38
CA GLY A 53 -3.01 3.85 -19.77
C GLY A 53 -4.27 3.73 -20.64
N ALA A 54 -5.16 2.80 -20.31
CA ALA A 54 -6.47 2.62 -20.92
C ALA A 54 -7.58 3.50 -20.28
N ALA A 55 -7.20 4.67 -19.76
CA ALA A 55 -8.10 5.63 -19.11
C ALA A 55 -8.88 5.05 -17.90
N GLY A 56 -8.23 4.14 -17.15
CA GLY A 56 -8.82 3.50 -15.97
C GLY A 56 -9.81 2.37 -16.31
N LYS A 57 -9.84 1.91 -17.55
CA LYS A 57 -10.63 0.74 -17.93
C LYS A 57 -9.89 -0.54 -17.54
N ALA A 58 -10.51 -1.32 -16.66
CA ALA A 58 -9.98 -2.63 -16.28
C ALA A 58 -9.90 -3.59 -17.47
N GLN A 59 -8.89 -4.47 -17.43
CA GLN A 59 -8.71 -5.55 -18.39
C GLN A 59 -9.93 -6.49 -18.39
N SER A 60 -10.22 -7.12 -19.54
CA SER A 60 -11.33 -8.06 -19.66
C SER A 60 -11.10 -9.39 -18.96
N VAL A 61 -9.83 -9.72 -18.66
CA VAL A 61 -9.43 -10.95 -17.98
C VAL A 61 -8.48 -10.57 -16.85
N HIS A 62 -8.71 -11.15 -15.68
CA HIS A 62 -7.80 -11.09 -14.55
C HIS A 62 -7.36 -12.52 -14.21
N HIS A 63 -6.09 -12.70 -13.90
CA HIS A 63 -5.52 -13.97 -13.51
C HIS A 63 -4.68 -13.78 -12.25
N VAL A 64 -4.87 -14.65 -11.26
CA VAL A 64 -4.05 -14.69 -10.06
C VAL A 64 -3.07 -15.84 -10.24
N LEU A 65 -1.77 -15.55 -10.15
CA LEU A 65 -0.73 -16.55 -10.32
C LEU A 65 -0.87 -17.65 -9.27
N ASP A 66 -0.88 -18.90 -9.74
CA ASP A 66 -0.88 -20.10 -8.93
C ASP A 66 0.55 -20.47 -8.49
N GLU A 67 0.68 -21.34 -7.48
CA GLU A 67 1.97 -21.81 -6.96
C GLU A 67 2.86 -22.43 -8.05
N ASN A 68 2.27 -23.06 -9.06
CA ASN A 68 3.01 -23.68 -10.16
C ASN A 68 3.46 -22.68 -11.25
N GLU A 69 2.94 -21.45 -11.22
CA GLU A 69 3.29 -20.38 -12.16
C GLU A 69 4.40 -19.46 -11.60
N LEU A 70 4.61 -19.49 -10.28
CA LEU A 70 5.68 -18.75 -9.60
C LEU A 70 7.01 -19.49 -9.74
N VAL A 71 7.96 -18.88 -10.46
CA VAL A 71 9.30 -19.46 -10.68
C VAL A 71 10.24 -19.18 -9.50
N ASP A 72 10.15 -17.98 -8.93
CA ASP A 72 10.91 -17.52 -7.76
C ASP A 72 10.23 -16.28 -7.15
N GLY A 73 10.86 -15.71 -6.11
CA GLY A 73 10.46 -14.44 -5.51
C GLY A 73 10.14 -14.52 -4.02
N VAL A 74 9.80 -13.36 -3.47
CA VAL A 74 9.40 -13.19 -2.06
C VAL A 74 8.41 -12.04 -1.96
N ASP A 75 7.57 -12.07 -0.93
CA ASP A 75 6.76 -10.94 -0.49
C ASP A 75 7.40 -10.35 0.78
N GLU A 76 8.06 -9.20 0.65
CA GLU A 76 8.65 -8.47 1.78
C GLU A 76 7.64 -7.48 2.37
N LEU A 77 6.82 -7.97 3.30
CA LEU A 77 5.81 -7.17 4.02
C LEU A 77 6.32 -6.72 5.39
N GLY A 78 6.32 -5.41 5.64
CA GLY A 78 6.76 -4.85 6.92
C GLY A 78 6.29 -3.42 7.16
N VAL A 79 6.81 -2.79 8.22
CA VAL A 79 6.52 -1.41 8.59
C VAL A 79 7.82 -0.59 8.65
N LEU A 80 7.78 0.65 8.15
CA LEU A 80 8.92 1.57 8.18
C LEU A 80 8.58 2.78 9.06
N LEU A 81 9.21 2.86 10.23
CA LEU A 81 9.15 4.04 11.10
C LEU A 81 10.30 5.00 10.75
N TYR A 82 10.04 6.29 10.77
CA TYR A 82 11.04 7.32 10.45
C TYR A 82 10.81 8.61 11.24
N GLY A 83 11.86 9.43 11.36
CA GLY A 83 11.83 10.73 12.03
C GLY A 83 12.06 10.69 13.55
N HIS A 84 12.60 9.60 14.07
CA HIS A 84 13.03 9.43 15.46
C HIS A 84 14.39 10.06 15.75
#